data_AF-A0A1F5YAY0-F1
#
_entry.id   AF-A0A1F5YAY0-F1
#
_cell.length_a   1.000
_cell.length_b   1.000
_cell.length_c   1.000
_cell.angle_alpha   90.00
_cell.angle_beta   90.00
_cell.angle_gamma   90.00
#
_symmetry.space_group_name_H-M   'P 1'
#
loop_
_entity.id
_entity.type
_entity.pdbx_description
1 polymer ?
#
loop_
_entity_poly.entity_id
_entity_poly.type
_entity_poly.pdbx_seq_one_letter_code
_entity_poly.pdbx_strand_id
1 'polypeptide(L)'
;MRAKGLERSVFTSDLVALGGSPDGVYTVDGQEVEIRQGGAFLKGTPYLYGAWASLALGIERATAAAVVSPSDALRLTSLNPARLLALEDNLEPVPGKSGPFVFFREQAGALRLAGIID
;
A
#
# COMPACT_ATOMS: atom_id res chain seq x y z
N MET A 1 -9.41 -2.28 11.61
CA MET A 1 -10.12 -3.56 11.83
C MET A 1 -10.83 -3.69 13.18
N ARG A 2 -10.22 -3.50 14.35
CA ARG A 2 -10.91 -3.71 15.66
C ARG A 2 -12.25 -2.96 15.81
N ALA A 3 -12.32 -1.70 15.37
CA ALA A 3 -13.53 -0.88 15.52
C ALA A 3 -14.57 -1.07 14.41
N LYS A 4 -14.16 -1.36 13.17
CA LYS A 4 -15.05 -1.37 11.98
C LYS A 4 -15.20 -2.75 11.34
N GLY A 5 -14.40 -3.73 11.74
CA GLY A 5 -14.29 -5.03 11.09
C GLY A 5 -13.39 -5.00 9.85
N LEU A 6 -13.12 -6.18 9.30
CA LEU A 6 -12.38 -6.36 8.05
C LEU A 6 -13.13 -5.74 6.87
N GLU A 7 -14.41 -6.05 6.73
CA GLU A 7 -15.25 -5.65 5.59
C GLU A 7 -15.41 -4.13 5.41
N ARG A 8 -15.22 -3.34 6.47
CA ARG A 8 -15.32 -1.86 6.43
C ARG A 8 -13.99 -1.16 6.63
N SER A 9 -12.89 -1.88 6.41
CA SER A 9 -11.54 -1.32 6.41
C SER A 9 -10.95 -1.41 5.00
N VAL A 10 -10.08 -0.46 4.64
CA VAL A 10 -9.30 -0.49 3.40
C VAL A 10 -7.85 -0.16 3.72
N PHE A 11 -6.92 -0.68 2.92
CA PHE A 11 -5.53 -0.24 2.95
C PHE A 11 -5.33 0.92 1.98
N THR A 12 -4.58 1.92 2.43
CA THR A 12 -4.08 3.03 1.61
C THR A 12 -2.58 3.16 1.86
N SER A 13 -1.84 3.59 0.85
CA SER A 13 -0.44 3.95 1.04
C SER A 13 -0.29 5.32 1.69
N ASP A 14 -1.18 6.27 1.39
CA ASP A 14 -0.98 7.71 1.69
C ASP A 14 0.39 8.22 1.19
N LEU A 15 0.83 7.66 0.06
CA LEU A 15 2.16 7.90 -0.51
C LEU A 15 2.28 9.34 -1.00
N VAL A 16 3.32 10.04 -0.56
CA VAL A 16 3.65 11.37 -1.08
C VAL A 16 4.50 11.30 -2.34
N ALA A 17 4.65 12.44 -3.03
CA ALA A 17 5.45 12.56 -4.24
C ALA A 17 6.92 12.10 -4.08
N LEU A 18 7.43 12.08 -2.84
CA LEU A 18 8.77 11.58 -2.51
C LEU A 18 8.83 10.06 -2.25
N GLY A 19 7.74 9.33 -2.45
CA GLY A 19 7.67 7.88 -2.28
C GLY A 19 8.79 7.14 -3.00
N GLY A 20 9.50 6.27 -2.29
CA GLY A 20 10.63 5.51 -2.85
C GLY A 20 11.90 6.31 -3.12
N SER A 21 11.93 7.62 -2.82
CA SER A 21 13.16 8.42 -2.94
C SER A 21 14.24 7.93 -1.96
N PRO A 22 15.53 8.07 -2.29
CA PRO A 22 16.61 7.82 -1.35
C PRO A 22 16.51 8.68 -0.09
N ASP A 23 17.22 8.28 0.97
CA ASP A 23 17.38 9.12 2.17
C ASP A 23 18.04 10.45 1.80
N GLY A 24 17.50 11.57 2.32
CA GLY A 24 17.94 12.91 1.96
C GLY A 24 16.93 14.00 2.35
N VAL A 25 17.31 15.25 2.11
CA VAL A 25 16.45 16.43 2.34
C VAL A 25 15.97 16.98 1.01
N TYR A 26 14.67 17.21 0.90
CA TYR A 26 13.97 17.66 -0.29
C TYR A 26 13.11 18.87 0.03
N THR A 27 12.89 19.74 -0.96
CA THR A 27 11.91 20.83 -0.85
C THR A 27 10.69 20.48 -1.70
N VAL A 28 9.53 20.34 -1.05
CA VAL A 28 8.25 20.02 -1.69
C VAL A 28 7.21 21.01 -1.20
N ASP A 29 6.49 21.66 -2.12
CA ASP A 29 5.46 22.65 -1.81
C ASP A 29 5.92 23.74 -0.81
N GLY A 30 7.21 24.11 -0.87
CA GLY A 30 7.83 25.11 0.00
C GLY A 30 8.20 24.60 1.40
N GLN A 31 8.00 23.31 1.71
CA GLN A 31 8.39 22.68 2.97
C GLN A 31 9.69 21.87 2.80
N GLU A 32 10.56 21.90 3.82
CA GLU A 32 11.71 20.99 3.87
C GLU A 32 11.28 19.63 4.45
N VAL A 33 11.46 18.58 3.66
CA VAL A 33 11.09 17.20 3.98
C VAL A 33 12.34 16.34 4.02
N GLU A 34 12.51 15.61 5.11
CA GLU A 34 13.58 14.63 5.30
C GLU A 34 13.03 13.23 5.04
N ILE A 35 13.60 12.55 4.03
CA ILE A 35 13.45 11.11 3.87
C ILE A 35 14.54 10.43 4.68
N ARG A 36 14.13 9.58 5.62
CA ARG A 36 15.05 8.77 6.40
C ARG A 36 14.40 7.49 6.86
N GLN A 37 15.17 6.40 6.90
CA GLN A 37 14.73 5.12 7.47
C GLN A 37 13.40 4.61 6.87
N GLY A 38 13.17 4.87 5.58
CA GLY A 38 11.96 4.46 4.87
C GLY A 38 10.68 5.19 5.29
N GLY A 39 10.81 6.45 5.76
CA GLY A 39 9.70 7.36 6.05
C GLY A 39 9.97 8.79 5.58
N ALA A 40 8.90 9.58 5.43
CA ALA A 40 8.96 10.99 5.06
C ALA A 40 8.56 11.86 6.25
N PHE A 41 9.38 12.85 6.60
CA PHE A 41 9.21 13.66 7.80
C PHE A 41 9.40 15.15 7.50
N LEU A 42 8.67 16.01 8.20
CA LEU A 42 8.98 17.45 8.21
C LEU A 42 10.33 17.67 8.89
N LYS A 43 11.29 18.26 8.18
CA LYS A 43 12.69 18.37 8.62
C LYS A 43 12.78 19.06 9.98
N GLY A 44 13.61 18.50 10.86
CA GLY A 44 13.81 19.02 12.22
C GLY A 44 12.67 18.68 13.20
N THR A 45 11.70 17.87 12.80
CA THR A 45 10.57 17.45 13.64
C THR A 45 10.38 15.92 13.59
N PRO A 46 9.63 15.33 14.54
CA PRO A 46 9.22 13.94 14.46
C PRO A 46 7.96 13.73 13.60
N TYR A 47 7.38 14.79 13.01
CA TYR A 47 6.11 14.72 12.32
C TYR A 47 6.25 14.18 10.90
N LEU A 48 5.31 13.33 10.49
CA LEU A 48 5.27 12.76 9.15
C LEU A 48 4.88 13.81 8.10
N TYR A 49 5.50 13.72 6.92
CA TYR A 49 5.07 14.37 5.69
C TYR A 49 4.45 13.30 4.78
N GLY A 50 3.40 12.65 5.26
CA GLY A 50 2.76 11.48 4.63
C GLY A 50 3.65 10.23 4.56
N ALA A 51 3.29 9.28 3.70
CA ALA A 51 4.00 8.00 3.60
C ALA A 51 5.07 7.99 2.50
N TRP A 52 6.11 7.20 2.74
CA TRP A 52 7.17 6.91 1.76
C TRP A 52 7.03 5.53 1.10
N ALA A 53 6.36 4.60 1.77
CA ALA A 53 6.24 3.22 1.32
C ALA A 53 5.07 3.04 0.35
N SER A 54 5.31 2.30 -0.74
CA SER A 54 4.24 1.92 -1.67
C SER A 54 3.21 1.00 -1.00
N LEU A 55 2.01 0.91 -1.58
CA LEU A 55 0.97 0.01 -1.09
C LEU A 55 1.44 -1.46 -1.08
N ALA A 56 2.17 -1.88 -2.11
CA ALA A 56 2.75 -3.22 -2.20
C ALA A 56 3.74 -3.51 -1.05
N LEU A 57 4.60 -2.55 -0.72
CA LEU A 57 5.51 -2.68 0.43
C LEU A 57 4.74 -2.68 1.76
N GLY A 58 3.65 -1.91 1.86
CA GLY A 58 2.74 -1.92 3.00
C GLY A 58 2.10 -3.29 3.22
N ILE A 59 1.63 -3.94 2.14
CA ILE A 59 1.09 -5.31 2.16
C ILE A 59 2.15 -6.30 2.66
N GLU A 60 3.37 -6.26 2.11
CA GLU A 60 4.46 -7.14 2.54
C GLU A 60 4.73 -6.98 4.04
N ARG A 61 4.88 -5.73 4.52
CA ARG A 61 5.15 -5.43 5.93
C ARG A 61 4.02 -5.91 6.84
N ALA A 62 2.77 -5.66 6.48
CA ALA A 62 1.61 -6.03 7.29
C ALA A 62 1.42 -7.56 7.40
N THR A 63 1.65 -8.27 6.29
CA THR A 63 1.55 -9.74 6.24
C THR A 63 2.74 -10.41 6.93
N ALA A 64 3.97 -9.94 6.69
CA ALA A 64 5.18 -10.44 7.36
C ALA A 64 5.13 -10.26 8.89
N ALA A 65 4.53 -9.17 9.37
CA ALA A 65 4.32 -8.92 10.80
C ALA A 65 3.08 -9.61 11.38
N ALA A 66 2.37 -10.43 10.58
CA ALA A 66 1.12 -11.10 10.95
C ALA A 66 0.04 -10.16 11.51
N VAL A 67 0.02 -8.89 11.06
CA VAL A 67 -1.04 -7.92 11.39
C VAL A 67 -2.34 -8.31 10.70
N VAL A 68 -2.23 -8.86 9.49
CA VAL A 68 -3.32 -9.41 8.67
C VAL A 68 -2.83 -10.66 7.94
N SER A 69 -3.74 -11.57 7.61
CA SER A 69 -3.42 -12.71 6.74
C SER A 69 -3.18 -12.25 5.30
N PRO A 70 -2.47 -13.03 4.45
CA PRO A 70 -2.34 -12.76 3.03
C PRO A 70 -3.68 -12.51 2.32
N SER A 71 -4.68 -13.35 2.58
CA SER A 71 -6.00 -13.21 1.96
C SER A 71 -6.72 -11.95 2.41
N ASP A 72 -6.64 -11.61 3.70
CA ASP A 72 -7.23 -10.37 4.23
C ASP A 72 -6.53 -9.13 3.68
N ALA A 73 -5.21 -9.15 3.53
CA ALA A 73 -4.46 -8.06 2.93
C ALA A 73 -4.94 -7.79 1.49
N LEU A 74 -5.08 -8.85 0.67
CA LEU A 74 -5.60 -8.70 -0.69
C LEU A 74 -7.02 -8.13 -0.68
N ARG A 75 -7.92 -8.63 0.18
CA ARG A 75 -9.28 -8.10 0.34
C ARG A 75 -9.29 -6.61 0.70
N LEU A 76 -8.47 -6.21 1.68
CA LEU A 76 -8.35 -4.82 2.14
C LEU A 76 -7.82 -3.87 1.05
N THR A 77 -7.09 -4.40 0.07
CA THR A 77 -6.43 -3.61 -0.99
C THR A 77 -7.15 -3.62 -2.33
N SER A 78 -8.04 -4.58 -2.58
CA SER A 78 -8.77 -4.71 -3.85
C SER A 78 -10.28 -4.75 -3.64
N LEU A 79 -10.82 -5.80 -3.02
CA LEU A 79 -12.27 -6.02 -2.91
C LEU A 79 -12.97 -4.94 -2.09
N ASN A 80 -12.41 -4.56 -0.94
CA ASN A 80 -13.01 -3.58 -0.07
C ASN A 80 -13.04 -2.16 -0.68
N PRO A 81 -11.92 -1.62 -1.22
CA PRO A 81 -11.97 -0.31 -1.87
C PRO A 81 -12.85 -0.32 -3.11
N ALA A 82 -12.89 -1.40 -3.89
CA ALA A 82 -13.78 -1.51 -5.03
C ALA A 82 -15.26 -1.45 -4.62
N ARG A 83 -15.66 -2.19 -3.57
CA ARG A 83 -17.02 -2.08 -2.99
C ARG A 83 -17.33 -0.68 -2.46
N LEU A 84 -16.36 -0.04 -1.80
CA LEU A 84 -16.52 1.31 -1.27
C LEU A 84 -16.78 2.33 -2.38
N LEU A 85 -16.18 2.13 -3.55
CA LEU A 85 -16.26 3.03 -4.70
C LEU A 85 -17.32 2.61 -5.74
N ALA A 86 -18.06 1.53 -5.50
CA ALA A 86 -18.97 0.92 -6.47
C ALA A 86 -18.28 0.55 -7.81
N LEU A 87 -17.08 -0.03 -7.72
CA LEU A 87 -16.23 -0.47 -8.82
C LEU A 87 -15.99 -1.99 -8.79
N GLU A 88 -16.98 -2.76 -8.36
CA GLU A 88 -16.87 -4.23 -8.26
C GLU A 88 -16.76 -4.91 -9.63
N ASP A 89 -17.18 -4.20 -10.67
CA ASP A 89 -16.95 -4.61 -12.05
C ASP A 89 -15.45 -4.71 -12.29
N ASN A 90 -14.98 -5.89 -12.68
CA ASN A 90 -13.59 -6.19 -13.04
C ASN A 90 -12.61 -6.65 -11.94
N LEU A 91 -13.11 -7.10 -10.79
CA LEU A 91 -12.22 -7.66 -9.76
C LEU A 91 -11.90 -9.15 -9.93
N GLU A 92 -12.73 -9.91 -10.65
CA GLU A 92 -12.49 -11.33 -10.86
C GLU A 92 -11.55 -11.56 -12.06
N PRO A 93 -10.40 -12.23 -11.85
CA PRO A 93 -9.52 -12.62 -12.93
C PRO A 93 -10.13 -13.80 -13.68
N VAL A 94 -10.89 -13.52 -14.74
CA VAL A 94 -11.44 -14.54 -15.64
C VAL A 94 -10.63 -14.62 -16.94
N PRO A 95 -10.49 -15.81 -17.56
CA PRO A 95 -9.81 -15.94 -18.85
C PRO A 95 -10.36 -14.99 -19.92
N GLY A 96 -9.46 -14.34 -20.68
CA GLY A 96 -9.83 -13.41 -21.75
C GLY A 96 -10.12 -11.98 -21.29
N LYS A 97 -10.05 -11.69 -19.99
CA LYS A 97 -10.18 -10.34 -19.45
C LYS A 97 -8.85 -9.60 -19.44
N SER A 98 -8.86 -8.35 -19.88
CA SER A 98 -7.71 -7.45 -19.83
C SER A 98 -7.53 -6.83 -18.43
N GLY A 99 -6.27 -6.54 -18.09
CA GLY A 99 -5.85 -6.02 -16.78
C GLY A 99 -6.20 -4.55 -16.52
N PRO A 100 -5.75 -4.00 -15.38
CA PRO A 100 -4.47 -4.36 -14.75
C PRO A 100 -4.54 -5.54 -13.75
N PHE A 101 -3.54 -6.41 -13.79
CA PHE A 101 -3.31 -7.51 -12.83
C PHE A 101 -2.03 -7.30 -12.02
N VAL A 102 -2.10 -7.56 -10.72
CA VAL A 102 -0.95 -7.50 -9.81
C VAL A 102 -0.71 -8.88 -9.21
N PHE A 103 0.50 -9.39 -9.39
CA PHE A 103 0.89 -10.72 -8.90
C PHE A 103 1.71 -10.59 -7.63
N PHE A 104 1.37 -11.42 -6.64
CA PHE A 104 2.15 -11.56 -5.42
C PHE A 104 2.68 -12.99 -5.30
N ARG A 105 3.88 -13.12 -4.77
CA ARG A 105 4.45 -14.39 -4.30
C ARG A 105 4.31 -14.44 -2.79
N GLU A 106 3.68 -15.49 -2.29
CA GLU A 106 3.65 -15.76 -0.86
C GLU A 106 4.93 -16.48 -0.44
N GLN A 107 5.58 -15.99 0.62
CA GLN A 107 6.77 -16.61 1.22
C GLN A 107 6.70 -16.47 2.74
N ALA A 108 6.62 -17.60 3.44
CA ALA A 108 6.53 -17.65 4.91
C ALA A 108 5.42 -16.73 5.49
N GLY A 109 4.26 -16.67 4.83
CA GLY A 109 3.12 -15.85 5.23
C GLY A 109 3.18 -14.37 4.82
N ALA A 110 4.28 -13.92 4.18
CA ALA A 110 4.39 -12.57 3.62
C ALA A 110 4.05 -12.56 2.12
N LEU A 111 3.32 -11.53 1.68
CA LEU A 111 3.06 -11.31 0.26
C LEU A 111 4.07 -10.32 -0.33
N ARG A 112 4.84 -10.76 -1.32
CA ARG A 112 5.83 -9.94 -2.04
C ARG A 112 5.37 -9.68 -3.46
N LEU A 113 5.51 -8.45 -3.93
CA LEU A 113 5.19 -8.12 -5.31
C LEU A 113 6.06 -8.94 -6.27
N ALA A 114 5.41 -9.64 -7.20
CA ALA A 114 6.06 -10.51 -8.18
C ALA A 114 5.95 -9.96 -9.61
N GLY A 115 4.97 -9.10 -9.89
CA GLY A 115 4.82 -8.46 -11.19
C GLY A 115 3.52 -7.66 -11.30
N ILE A 116 3.48 -6.78 -12.30
CA ILE A 116 2.30 -6.01 -12.71
C ILE A 116 2.15 -6.23 -14.21
N ILE A 117 0.94 -6.52 -14.66
CA ILE A 117 0.59 -6.66 -16.07
C ILE A 117 -0.56 -5.69 -16.34
N ASP A 118 -0.31 -4.72 -17.22
CA ASP A 118 -1.29 -3.74 -17.69
C ASP A 118 -2.03 -4.26 -18.93
#